data_AF-A0A942SCL9-F1
#
_entry.id   AF-A0A942SCL9-F1
#
_cell.length_a   1.000
_cell.length_b   1.000
_cell.length_c   1.000
_cell.angle_alpha   90.00
_cell.angle_beta   90.00
_cell.angle_gamma   90.00
#
_symmetry.space_group_name_H-M   'P 1'
#
loop_
_entity.id
_entity.type
_entity.pdbx_description
1 polymer ?
#
loop_
_entity_poly.entity_id
_entity_poly.type
_entity_poly.pdbx_seq_one_letter_code
_entity_poly.pdbx_strand_id
1 'polypeptide(L)'
;MSGNNPADDIKLGKKQYREQNFGMAERYFRRAVEAAPQNAEAWMGLAASYDRLRRFDLADRAYGQAFAIVGPTPELLNNQGYSYILRGDYKNARIKLAEAKAKDPNSRYIQSNIELLEDSIRNAR
;
A
#
# COMPACT_ATOMS: atom_id res chain seq x y z
N MET A 1 -4.58 -20.95 24.67
CA MET A 1 -3.84 -20.01 23.81
C MET A 1 -4.74 -19.74 22.62
N SER A 2 -5.49 -18.64 22.63
CA SER A 2 -6.45 -18.35 21.55
C SER A 2 -5.64 -17.99 20.30
N GLY A 3 -5.55 -18.95 19.38
CA GLY A 3 -4.85 -18.83 18.11
C GLY A 3 -5.39 -17.63 17.35
N ASN A 4 -4.55 -16.62 17.16
CA ASN A 4 -4.96 -15.40 16.52
C ASN A 4 -5.03 -15.64 15.01
N ASN A 5 -6.23 -15.60 14.45
CA ASN A 5 -6.46 -15.89 13.03
C ASN A 5 -5.93 -14.71 12.17
N PRO A 6 -5.07 -14.94 11.16
CA PRO A 6 -4.59 -13.87 10.28
C PRO A 6 -5.73 -13.06 9.64
N ALA A 7 -6.88 -13.69 9.36
CA ALA A 7 -8.04 -12.98 8.83
C ALA A 7 -8.63 -11.96 9.83
N ASP A 8 -8.64 -12.28 11.13
CA ASP A 8 -9.10 -11.37 12.18
C ASP A 8 -8.12 -10.21 12.35
N ASP A 9 -6.82 -10.49 12.31
CA ASP A 9 -5.79 -9.44 12.31
C ASP A 9 -5.90 -8.51 11.10
N ILE A 10 -6.10 -9.04 9.89
CA ILE A 10 -6.34 -8.21 8.69
C ILE A 10 -7.57 -7.32 8.89
N LYS A 11 -8.67 -7.87 9.42
CA LYS A 11 -9.90 -7.11 9.67
C LYS A 11 -9.68 -5.99 10.70
N LEU A 12 -8.98 -6.28 11.80
CA LEU A 12 -8.63 -5.30 12.83
C LEU A 12 -7.66 -4.24 12.29
N GLY A 13 -6.65 -4.65 11.53
CA GLY A 13 -5.69 -3.77 10.86
C GLY A 13 -6.40 -2.79 9.93
N LYS A 14 -7.31 -3.27 9.09
CA LYS A 14 -8.14 -2.42 8.21
C LYS A 14 -9.03 -1.46 9.01
N LYS A 15 -9.61 -1.90 10.14
CA LYS A 15 -10.39 -1.03 11.01
C LYS A 15 -9.53 0.10 11.57
N GLN A 16 -8.38 -0.23 12.16
CA GLN A 16 -7.45 0.74 12.72
C GLN A 16 -6.90 1.70 11.66
N TYR A 17 -6.65 1.21 10.44
CA TYR A 17 -6.21 2.05 9.33
C TYR A 17 -7.26 3.10 8.95
N ARG A 18 -8.54 2.71 8.88
CA ARG A 18 -9.65 3.65 8.62
C ARG A 18 -9.82 4.67 9.75
N GLU A 19 -9.58 4.26 10.98
CA GLU A 19 -9.57 5.12 12.18
C GLU A 19 -8.29 5.98 12.27
N GLN A 20 -7.40 5.91 11.28
CA GLN A 20 -6.11 6.61 11.22
C GLN A 20 -5.11 6.24 12.34
N ASN A 21 -5.38 5.15 13.06
CA ASN A 21 -4.49 4.59 14.07
C ASN A 21 -3.40 3.73 13.41
N PHE A 22 -2.52 4.35 12.61
CA PHE A 22 -1.58 3.64 11.73
C PHE A 22 -0.58 2.76 12.48
N GLY A 23 -0.17 3.14 13.69
CA GLY A 23 0.68 2.30 14.53
C GLY A 23 -0.02 1.03 15.01
N MET A 24 -1.33 1.08 15.27
CA MET A 24 -2.11 -0.11 15.60
C MET A 24 -2.42 -0.95 14.35
N ALA A 25 -2.71 -0.29 13.23
CA ALA A 25 -2.89 -0.96 11.94
C ALA A 25 -1.65 -1.78 11.57
N GLU A 26 -0.46 -1.17 11.66
CA GLU A 26 0.84 -1.82 11.47
C GLU A 26 0.97 -3.07 12.33
N ARG A 27 0.70 -2.98 13.64
CA ARG A 27 0.81 -4.13 14.55
C ARG A 27 -0.09 -5.29 14.16
N TYR A 28 -1.33 -5.01 13.78
CA TYR A 28 -2.26 -6.04 13.35
C TYR A 28 -1.83 -6.66 12.01
N PHE A 29 -1.48 -5.85 11.01
CA PHE A 29 -1.00 -6.39 9.74
C PHE A 29 0.32 -7.15 9.88
N ARG A 30 1.21 -6.72 10.77
CA ARG A 30 2.46 -7.43 11.09
C ARG A 30 2.18 -8.83 11.65
N ARG A 31 1.25 -8.95 12.61
CA ARG A 31 0.82 -10.26 13.12
C ARG A 31 0.21 -11.13 12.02
N ALA A 32 -0.58 -10.53 11.12
CA ALA A 32 -1.16 -11.26 9.99
C ALA A 32 -0.09 -11.81 9.03
N VAL A 33 0.95 -11.05 8.70
CA VAL A 33 2.04 -11.54 7.83
C VAL A 33 2.95 -12.54 8.53
N GLU A 34 3.13 -12.43 9.86
CA GLU A 34 3.84 -13.43 10.66
C GLU A 34 3.09 -14.77 10.69
N ALA A 35 1.76 -14.73 10.78
CA ALA A 35 0.91 -15.93 10.79
C ALA A 35 0.65 -16.53 9.38
N ALA A 36 0.56 -15.67 8.36
CA ALA A 36 0.27 -16.06 6.98
C ALA A 36 1.15 -15.27 5.99
N PRO A 37 2.44 -15.63 5.84
CA PRO A 37 3.39 -14.87 5.01
C PRO A 37 3.06 -14.91 3.51
N GLN A 38 2.18 -15.81 3.06
CA GLN A 38 1.70 -15.89 1.68
C GLN A 38 0.42 -15.06 1.43
N ASN A 39 -0.03 -14.27 2.41
CA ASN A 39 -1.19 -13.41 2.25
C ASN A 39 -0.78 -12.01 1.76
N ALA A 40 -0.93 -11.77 0.44
CA ALA A 40 -0.57 -10.49 -0.16
C ALA A 40 -1.39 -9.29 0.36
N GLU A 41 -2.64 -9.52 0.78
CA GLU A 41 -3.48 -8.46 1.35
C GLU A 41 -2.93 -7.98 2.70
N ALA A 42 -2.44 -8.89 3.55
CA ALA A 42 -1.78 -8.53 4.79
C ALA A 42 -0.51 -7.69 4.55
N TRP A 43 0.33 -8.11 3.59
CA TRP A 43 1.51 -7.33 3.19
C TRP A 43 1.17 -5.95 2.63
N MET A 44 0.10 -5.85 1.83
CA MET A 44 -0.36 -4.58 1.29
C MET A 44 -0.87 -3.64 2.39
N GLY A 45 -1.63 -4.17 3.35
CA GLY A 45 -2.07 -3.40 4.53
C GLY A 45 -0.90 -2.94 5.40
N LEU A 46 0.12 -3.79 5.56
CA LEU A 46 1.35 -3.44 6.26
C LEU A 46 2.12 -2.32 5.55
N ALA A 47 2.27 -2.42 4.22
CA ALA A 47 2.93 -1.40 3.40
C ALA A 47 2.22 -0.05 3.52
N ALA A 48 0.90 -0.03 3.34
CA ALA A 48 0.09 1.18 3.48
C ALA A 48 0.20 1.78 4.90
N SER A 49 0.27 0.95 5.93
CA SER A 49 0.47 1.43 7.31
C SER A 49 1.84 2.08 7.48
N TYR A 50 2.90 1.50 6.91
CA TYR A 50 4.23 2.10 6.90
C TYR A 50 4.30 3.41 6.13
N ASP A 51 3.60 3.54 5.01
CA ASP A 51 3.51 4.79 4.25
C ASP A 51 2.95 5.93 5.11
N ARG A 52 1.85 5.66 5.82
CA ARG A 52 1.22 6.64 6.71
C ARG A 52 2.09 6.99 7.92
N LEU A 53 2.99 6.10 8.31
CA LEU A 53 4.00 6.32 9.35
C LEU A 53 5.30 6.93 8.80
N ARG A 54 5.36 7.25 7.49
CA ARG A 54 6.57 7.73 6.78
C ARG A 54 7.78 6.79 6.88
N ARG A 55 7.53 5.50 7.11
CA ARG A 55 8.54 4.43 7.12
C ARG A 55 8.67 3.82 5.72
N PHE A 56 9.04 4.66 4.76
CA PHE A 56 9.04 4.30 3.34
C PHE A 56 10.00 3.15 3.01
N ASP A 57 11.09 3.02 3.77
CA ASP A 57 12.03 1.90 3.73
C ASP A 57 11.36 0.55 3.99
N LEU A 58 10.42 0.52 4.93
CA LEU A 58 9.66 -0.68 5.28
C LEU A 58 8.47 -0.89 4.34
N ALA A 59 7.83 0.20 3.89
CA ALA A 59 6.78 0.14 2.89
C ALA A 59 7.25 -0.53 1.60
N ASP A 60 8.43 -0.17 1.10
CA ASP A 60 9.02 -0.78 -0.11
C ASP A 60 9.26 -2.27 0.04
N ARG A 61 9.75 -2.71 1.20
CA ARG A 61 9.95 -4.14 1.50
C ARG A 61 8.62 -4.89 1.51
N ALA A 62 7.60 -4.32 2.16
CA ALA A 62 6.27 -4.93 2.25
C ALA A 62 5.57 -4.99 0.89
N TYR A 63 5.67 -3.94 0.06
CA TYR A 63 5.22 -3.99 -1.33
C TYR A 63 5.96 -5.06 -2.13
N GLY A 64 7.29 -5.16 -1.97
CA GLY A 64 8.09 -6.22 -2.60
C GLY A 64 7.59 -7.63 -2.27
N GLN A 65 7.22 -7.88 -1.01
CA GLN A 65 6.62 -9.16 -0.60
C GLN A 65 5.26 -9.39 -1.28
N ALA A 66 4.38 -8.39 -1.30
CA ALA A 66 3.09 -8.51 -1.98
C ALA A 66 3.25 -8.78 -3.48
N PHE A 67 4.18 -8.09 -4.17
CA PHE A 67 4.51 -8.36 -5.57
C PHE A 67 5.05 -9.77 -5.80
N ALA A 68 5.86 -10.31 -4.88
CA ALA A 68 6.39 -11.67 -5.00
C ALA A 68 5.29 -12.74 -4.92
N ILE A 69 4.17 -12.46 -4.26
CA ILE A 69 3.07 -13.42 -4.06
C ILE A 69 2.06 -13.37 -5.23
N VAL A 70 1.60 -12.18 -5.62
CA VAL A 70 0.52 -12.03 -6.61
C VAL A 70 0.93 -11.33 -7.92
N GLY A 71 2.20 -10.94 -8.03
CA GLY A 71 2.69 -10.17 -9.17
C GLY A 71 2.19 -8.71 -9.19
N PRO A 72 2.48 -7.97 -10.26
CA PRO A 72 2.13 -6.56 -10.37
C PRO A 72 0.67 -6.36 -10.77
N THR A 73 -0.23 -6.47 -9.80
CA THR A 73 -1.67 -6.18 -9.99
C THR A 73 -1.92 -4.67 -10.11
N PRO A 74 -3.00 -4.23 -10.77
CA PRO A 74 -3.34 -2.81 -10.85
C PRO A 74 -3.43 -2.14 -9.47
N GLU A 75 -4.01 -2.83 -8.48
CA GLU A 75 -4.14 -2.33 -7.10
C GLU A 75 -2.78 -2.13 -6.42
N LEU A 76 -1.87 -3.11 -6.51
CA LEU A 76 -0.53 -2.99 -5.92
C LEU A 76 0.29 -1.88 -6.56
N LEU A 77 0.25 -1.78 -7.89
CA LEU A 77 0.92 -0.73 -8.63
C LEU A 77 0.36 0.65 -8.28
N ASN A 78 -0.96 0.77 -8.16
CA ASN A 78 -1.62 1.99 -7.73
C ASN A 78 -1.19 2.42 -6.33
N ASN A 79 -1.20 1.47 -5.38
CA ASN A 79 -0.86 1.75 -3.99
C ASN A 79 0.63 2.12 -3.84
N GLN A 80 1.53 1.42 -4.54
CA GLN A 80 2.95 1.80 -4.55
C GLN A 80 3.18 3.15 -5.27
N GLY A 81 2.42 3.45 -6.33
CA GLY A 81 2.43 4.76 -6.97
C GLY A 81 2.05 5.88 -6.00
N TYR A 82 0.99 5.68 -5.22
CA TYR A 82 0.59 6.59 -4.15
C TYR A 82 1.65 6.73 -3.05
N SER A 83 2.26 5.62 -2.63
CA SER A 83 3.40 5.62 -1.70
C SER A 83 4.56 6.51 -2.18
N TYR A 84 4.87 6.48 -3.49
CA TYR A 84 5.88 7.35 -4.07
C TYR A 84 5.47 8.84 -4.09
N ILE A 85 4.18 9.15 -4.29
CA ILE A 85 3.67 10.53 -4.15
C ILE A 85 3.91 11.04 -2.72
N LEU A 86 3.56 10.25 -1.70
CA LEU A 86 3.66 10.64 -0.29
C LEU A 86 5.09 11.00 0.14
N ARG A 87 6.10 10.42 -0.51
CA ARG A 87 7.51 10.67 -0.22
C ARG A 87 8.18 11.64 -1.19
N GLY A 88 7.43 12.23 -2.12
CA GLY A 88 7.93 13.20 -3.10
C GLY A 88 8.70 12.59 -4.28
N ASP A 89 8.68 11.26 -4.43
CA ASP A 89 9.33 10.56 -5.54
C ASP A 89 8.39 10.50 -6.75
N TYR A 90 8.14 11.67 -7.34
CA TYR A 90 7.20 11.82 -8.43
C TYR A 90 7.61 11.08 -9.71
N LYS A 91 8.92 10.78 -9.85
CA LYS A 91 9.43 9.99 -10.98
C LYS A 91 8.93 8.55 -10.88
N ASN A 92 9.14 7.89 -9.74
CA ASN A 92 8.70 6.51 -9.56
C ASN A 92 7.18 6.40 -9.42
N ALA A 93 6.51 7.41 -8.84
CA ALA A 93 5.05 7.48 -8.82
C ALA A 93 4.46 7.43 -10.24
N ARG A 94 4.98 8.24 -11.17
CA ARG A 94 4.52 8.26 -12.57
C ARG A 94 4.67 6.90 -13.24
N ILE A 95 5.81 6.23 -13.03
CA ILE A 95 6.08 4.91 -13.61
C ILE A 95 5.03 3.89 -13.12
N LYS A 96 4.81 3.82 -11.80
CA LYS A 96 3.89 2.83 -11.23
C LYS A 96 2.43 3.09 -11.55
N LEU A 97 2.01 4.35 -11.57
CA LEU A 97 0.64 4.70 -11.96
C LEU A 97 0.39 4.47 -13.45
N ALA A 98 1.39 4.67 -14.32
CA ALA A 98 1.28 4.32 -15.73
C ALA A 98 1.16 2.80 -15.94
N GLU A 99 1.97 2.00 -15.24
CA GLU A 99 1.85 0.52 -15.24
C GLU A 99 0.45 0.08 -14.75
N ALA A 100 -0.07 0.72 -13.69
CA ALA A 100 -1.40 0.44 -13.17
C ALA A 100 -2.50 0.76 -14.19
N LYS A 101 -2.44 1.95 -14.79
CA LYS A 101 -3.40 2.43 -15.81
C LYS A 101 -3.40 1.55 -17.06
N ALA A 102 -2.24 1.05 -17.47
CA ALA A 102 -2.14 0.15 -18.62
C ALA A 102 -2.88 -1.19 -18.37
N LYS A 103 -2.93 -1.65 -17.11
CA LYS A 103 -3.62 -2.90 -16.74
C LYS A 103 -5.11 -2.70 -16.41
N ASP A 104 -5.47 -1.55 -15.85
CA ASP A 104 -6.87 -1.17 -15.61
C ASP A 104 -7.11 0.30 -16.01
N PRO A 105 -7.42 0.55 -17.31
CA PRO A 105 -7.62 1.90 -17.82
C PRO A 105 -8.84 2.61 -17.24
N ASN A 106 -9.82 1.88 -16.72
CA ASN A 106 -11.12 2.42 -16.31
C ASN A 106 -11.22 2.65 -14.79
N SER A 107 -10.18 2.29 -14.02
CA SER A 107 -10.16 2.52 -12.58
C SER A 107 -10.16 4.01 -12.23
N ARG A 108 -11.21 4.45 -11.53
CA ARG A 108 -11.29 5.80 -10.97
C ARG A 108 -10.22 6.04 -9.90
N TYR A 109 -9.85 5.02 -9.12
CA TYR A 109 -8.82 5.14 -8.09
C TYR A 109 -7.44 5.44 -8.67
N ILE A 110 -7.08 4.74 -9.77
CA ILE A 110 -5.82 5.00 -10.49
C ILE A 110 -5.84 6.42 -11.06
N GLN A 111 -6.96 6.80 -11.66
CA GLN A 111 -7.12 8.14 -12.24
C GLN A 111 -6.96 9.25 -11.18
N SER A 112 -7.60 9.10 -10.01
CA SER A 112 -7.47 10.06 -8.90
C SER A 112 -6.03 10.17 -8.38
N ASN A 113 -5.28 9.08 -8.32
CA ASN A 113 -3.88 9.13 -7.91
C ASN A 113 -2.97 9.76 -8.98
N ILE A 114 -3.28 9.62 -10.27
CA ILE A 114 -2.59 10.34 -11.35
C ILE A 114 -2.84 11.84 -11.23
N GLU A 115 -4.09 12.26 -10.99
CA GLU A 115 -4.42 13.67 -10.77
C GLU A 115 -3.68 14.24 -9.56
N LEU A 116 -3.69 13.50 -8.44
CA LEU A 116 -2.93 13.87 -7.24
C LEU A 116 -1.43 14.02 -7.52
N LEU A 117 -0.84 13.13 -8.31
CA LEU A 117 0.56 13.22 -8.71
C LEU A 117 0.83 14.52 -9.49
N GLU A 118 0.02 14.84 -10.50
CA GLU A 118 0.23 16.02 -11.34
C GLU A 118 0.06 17.33 -10.55
N ASP A 119 -0.90 17.38 -9.62
CA ASP A 119 -1.06 18.51 -8.70
C ASP A 119 0.13 18.64 -7.75
N SER A 120 0.63 17.52 -7.22
CA SER A 120 1.82 17.51 -6.34
C SER A 120 3.08 18.02 -7.05
N ILE A 121 3.26 17.66 -8.32
CA ILE A 121 4.38 18.15 -9.15
C ILE A 121 4.26 19.65 -9.41
N ARG A 122 3.03 20.13 -9.68
CA ARG A 122 2.78 21.55 -9.93
C ARG A 122 3.08 22.39 -8.69
N ASN A 123 2.66 21.92 -7.53
CA ASN A 123 2.85 22.64 -6.25
C ASN A 123 4.28 22.58 -5.71
N ALA A 124 5.13 21.70 -6.25
CA ALA A 124 6.54 21.58 -5.86
C ALA A 124 7.48 22.47 -6.70
N ARG A 125 6.95 23.22 -7.68
CA ARG A 125 7.68 24.19 -8.50
C ARG A 125 7.50 25.60 -7.96
#